data_AF-A0A412X599-F1
#
_entry.id   AF-A0A412X599-F1
#
_cell.length_a   1.000
_cell.length_b   1.000
_cell.length_c   1.000
_cell.angle_alpha   90.00
_cell.angle_beta   90.00
_cell.angle_gamma   90.00
#
_symmetry.space_group_name_H-M   'P 1'
#
loop_
_entity.id
_entity.type
_entity.pdbx_description
1 polymer ?
#
loop_
_entity_poly.entity_id
_entity_poly.type
_entity_poly.pdbx_seq_one_letter_code
_entity_poly.pdbx_strand_id
1 'polypeptide(L)' 'MKEVNVVADKSFRFAVRVVNLYKFLCAERKEFILSKQLLRSGTAIGALIINFQLYG' A
#
# COMPACT_ATOMS: atom_id res chain seq x y z
N MET A 1 16.57 -17.57 13.08
CA MET A 1 16.14 -16.72 11.94
C MET A 1 14.92 -15.95 12.43
N LYS A 2 14.92 -14.61 12.39
CA LYS A 2 13.72 -13.83 12.79
C LYS A 2 12.56 -14.29 11.91
N GLU A 3 11.43 -14.67 12.51
CA GLU A 3 10.22 -14.96 11.73
C GLU A 3 9.87 -13.74 10.90
N VAL A 4 9.81 -13.92 9.59
CA VAL A 4 9.35 -12.88 8.67
C VAL A 4 7.84 -12.84 8.81
N ASN A 5 7.31 -11.71 9.28
CA ASN A 5 5.87 -11.46 9.25
C ASN A 5 5.41 -11.43 7.78
N VAL A 6 4.85 -12.54 7.31
CA VAL A 6 4.41 -12.75 5.92
C VAL A 6 3.36 -11.70 5.52
N VAL A 7 2.54 -11.24 6.46
CA VAL A 7 1.53 -10.21 6.22
C VAL A 7 2.19 -8.84 6.03
N ALA A 8 3.25 -8.53 6.78
CA ALA A 8 4.01 -7.30 6.63
C ALA A 8 4.72 -7.23 5.26
N ASP A 9 5.39 -8.31 4.83
CA ASP A 9 6.04 -8.37 3.51
C ASP A 9 5.03 -8.18 2.36
N LYS A 10 3.93 -8.96 2.40
CA LYS A 10 2.88 -8.88 1.37
C LYS A 10 2.25 -7.49 1.30
N SER A 11 2.03 -6.84 2.44
CA SER A 11 1.42 -5.52 2.50
C SER A 11 2.35 -4.43 1.98
N PHE A 12 3.66 -4.53 2.24
CA PHE A 12 4.65 -3.65 1.63
C PHE A 12 4.67 -3.79 0.11
N ARG A 13 4.75 -5.02 -0.40
CA ARG A 13 4.71 -5.30 -1.84
C ARG A 13 3.40 -4.83 -2.49
N PHE A 14 2.28 -4.96 -1.79
CA PHE A 14 0.99 -4.43 -2.24
C PHE A 14 1.01 -2.90 -2.33
N ALA A 15 1.53 -2.19 -1.32
CA ALA A 15 1.63 -0.73 -1.33
C ALA A 15 2.45 -0.22 -2.54
N VAL A 16 3.58 -0.89 -2.86
CA VAL A 16 4.37 -0.55 -4.06
C VAL A 16 3.55 -0.71 -5.35
N ARG A 17 2.75 -1.79 -5.47
CA ARG A 17 1.85 -1.98 -6.60
C ARG A 17 0.78 -0.91 -6.70
N VAL A 18 0.19 -0.49 -5.57
CA VAL A 18 -0.80 0.59 -5.52
C VAL A 18 -0.20 1.92 -5.98
N VAL A 19 1.03 2.25 -5.57
CA VAL A 19 1.73 3.46 -6.02
C VAL A 19 1.95 3.44 -7.54
N ASN A 20 2.38 2.30 -8.09
CA ASN A 20 2.58 2.17 -9.53
C ASN A 20 1.25 2.25 -10.31
N LEU A 21 0.18 1.64 -9.78
CA LEU A 21 -1.15 1.73 -10.36
C LEU A 21 -1.68 3.18 -10.32
N TYR A 22 -1.50 3.90 -9.21
CA TYR A 22 -1.86 5.32 -9.12
C TYR A 22 -1.17 6.14 -10.20
N LYS A 23 0.16 5.97 -10.36
CA LYS A 23 0.93 6.65 -11.41
C LYS A 23 0.39 6.35 -12.81
N PHE A 24 0.12 5.08 -13.11
CA PHE A 24 -0.46 4.65 -14.39
C PHE A 24 -1.84 5.26 -14.64
N LEU A 25 -2.74 5.24 -13.65
CA LEU A 25 -4.08 5.82 -13.78
C LEU A 25 -4.03 7.33 -14.01
N CYS A 26 -3.11 8.04 -13.35
CA CYS A 26 -2.94 9.48 -13.57
C CYS A 26 -2.33 9.79 -14.95
N ALA A 27 -1.29 9.05 -15.37
CA ALA A 27 -0.58 9.32 -16.63
C ALA A 27 -1.40 8.90 -17.86
N GLU A 28 -1.92 7.67 -17.87
CA GLU A 28 -2.53 7.06 -19.06
C GLU A 28 -4.04 7.24 -19.13
N ARG A 29 -4.70 7.30 -17.97
CA ARG A 29 -6.17 7.37 -17.89
C ARG A 29 -6.70 8.73 -17.47
N LYS A 30 -5.82 9.66 -17.06
CA LYS A 30 -6.19 10.97 -16.50
C LYS A 30 -7.23 10.84 -15.39
N GLU A 31 -7.12 9.79 -14.57
CA GLU A 31 -8.01 9.54 -13.44
C GLU A 31 -7.31 9.95 -12.14
N PHE A 32 -7.94 10.85 -11.37
CA PHE A 32 -7.31 11.55 -10.24
C PHE A 32 -8.11 11.50 -8.94
N ILE A 33 -9.39 11.13 -9.00
CA ILE A 33 -10.29 11.17 -7.84
C ILE A 33 -10.27 9.80 -7.16
N LEU A 34 -10.62 8.73 -7.88
CA LEU A 34 -10.66 7.38 -7.33
C LEU A 34 -9.25 6.83 -7.10
N SER A 35 -8.31 7.12 -8.00
CA SER A 35 -6.91 6.73 -7.89
C SER A 35 -6.26 7.30 -6.63
N LYS A 36 -6.63 8.54 -6.24
CA LYS A 36 -6.17 9.15 -4.99
C LYS A 36 -6.83 8.55 -3.74
N GLN A 37 -8.08 8.06 -3.83
CA GLN A 37 -8.69 7.27 -2.74
C GLN A 37 -7.96 5.94 -2.59
N LEU A 38 -7.73 5.23 -3.70
CA LEU A 38 -7.05 3.95 -3.75
C LEU A 38 -5.61 4.03 -3.24
N LEU A 39 -4.87 5.09 -3.60
CA LEU A 39 -3.52 5.31 -3.11
C LEU A 39 -3.50 5.34 -1.58
N ARG A 40 -4.37 6.16 -0.98
CA ARG A 40 -4.43 6.34 0.48
C ARG A 40 -4.84 5.05 1.19
N SER A 41 -5.95 4.43 0.77
CA SER A 41 -6.43 3.21 1.40
C SER A 41 -5.46 2.05 1.23
N GLY A 42 -4.87 1.90 0.04
CA GLY A 42 -3.94 0.83 -0.27
C GLY A 42 -2.61 0.92 0.48
N THR A 43 -2.07 2.13 0.69
CA THR A 43 -0.84 2.32 1.49
C THR A 43 -1.11 2.26 3.00
N ALA A 44 -2.32 2.61 3.44
CA ALA A 44 -2.68 2.59 4.87
C ALA A 44 -2.67 1.16 5.47
N ILE A 45 -2.93 0.13 4.67
CA ILE A 45 -2.88 -1.27 5.11
C ILE A 45 -1.50 -1.61 5.69
N GLY A 46 -0.43 -1.28 4.96
CA GLY A 46 0.95 -1.52 5.44
C GLY A 46 1.27 -0.72 6.70
N ALA A 47 0.83 0.54 6.76
CA ALA A 47 1.03 1.40 7.93
C ALA A 47 0.34 0.84 9.18
N LEU A 48 -0.89 0.32 9.05
CA LEU A 48 -1.64 -0.28 10.16
C LEU A 48 -0.97 -1.56 10.67
N ILE A 49 -0.46 -2.41 9.78
CA ILE A 49 0.26 -3.63 10.17
C ILE A 49 1.56 -3.28 10.91
N ILE A 50 2.29 -2.27 10.43
CA ILE A 50 3.50 -1.78 11.12
C ILE A 50 3.15 -1.23 12.50
N ASN A 51 2.08 -0.43 12.59
CA ASN A 51 1.62 0.13 13.86
C ASN A 51 1.26 -0.98 14.86
N PHE A 52 0.48 -1.98 14.43
CA PHE A 52 0.16 -3.14 15.25
C PHE A 52 1.42 -3.90 15.71
N GLN A 53 2.41 -4.08 14.84
CA GLN A 53 3.65 -4.77 15.23
C GLN A 53 4.51 -3.97 16.22
N LEU A 54 4.40 -2.64 16.26
CA LEU A 54 5.17 -1.79 17.15
C LEU A 54 4.52 -1.58 18.53
N TYR A 55 3.19 -1.61 18.60
CA TYR A 55 2.43 -1.23 19.79
C TYR A 55 1.45 -2.31 20.30
N GLY A 56 1.24 -3.39 19.54
CA GLY A 56 0.35 -4.50 19.86
C GLY A 56 1.06 -5.72 20.44
#